data_AF-A0A6V7IM89-F1
#
_entry.id   AF-A0A6V7IM89-F1
#
_cell.length_a   1.000
_cell.length_b   1.000
_cell.length_c   1.000
_cell.angle_alpha   90.00
_cell.angle_beta   90.00
_cell.angle_gamma   90.00
#
_symmetry.space_group_name_H-M   'P 1'
#
loop_
_entity.id
_entity.type
_entity.pdbx_description
1 polymer ?
#
loop_
_entity_poly.entity_id
_entity_poly.type
_entity_poly.pdbx_seq_one_letter_code
_entity_poly.pdbx_strand_id
1 'polypeptide(L)' 'RKVTVSELRDSVARTGERVKLVCRTRGSPPPRVHWLKDGHALNTRRGLVIQHKR' A
#
# COMPACT_ATOMS: atom_id res chain seq x y z
N ARG A 1 -11.50 19.89 0.78
CA ARG A 1 -10.41 19.30 1.61
C ARG A 1 -9.48 18.52 0.70
N LYS A 2 -8.16 18.80 0.69
CA LYS A 2 -7.21 18.14 -0.21
C LYS A 2 -6.61 16.92 0.49
N VAL A 3 -6.72 15.74 -0.14
CA VAL A 3 -6.01 14.53 0.28
C VAL A 3 -4.78 14.40 -0.60
N THR A 4 -3.63 14.13 0.00
CA THR A 4 -2.39 13.87 -0.75
C THR A 4 -1.94 12.45 -0.52
N VAL A 5 -1.50 11.78 -1.59
CA VAL A 5 -0.99 10.42 -1.57
C VAL A 5 0.42 10.44 -2.15
N SER A 6 1.38 9.76 -1.51
CA SER A 6 2.72 9.63 -2.06
C SER A 6 2.71 8.70 -3.27
N GLU A 7 3.50 9.04 -4.28
CA GLU A 7 3.77 8.14 -5.39
C GLU A 7 4.34 6.81 -4.90
N LEU A 8 3.81 5.72 -5.46
CA LEU A 8 4.35 4.38 -5.24
C LEU A 8 5.60 4.20 -6.08
N ARG A 9 6.61 3.57 -5.50
CA ARG A 9 7.86 3.28 -6.19
C ARG A 9 7.96 1.80 -6.49
N ASP A 10 8.53 1.51 -7.65
CA ASP A 10 8.84 0.15 -8.05
C ASP A 10 9.94 -0.44 -7.16
N SER A 11 9.90 -1.76 -7.03
CA SER A 11 10.88 -2.53 -6.27
C SER A 11 11.16 -3.83 -7.02
N VAL A 12 12.45 -4.17 -7.14
CA VAL A 12 12.92 -5.43 -7.73
C VAL A 12 13.31 -6.36 -6.59
N ALA A 13 12.90 -7.62 -6.68
CA ALA A 13 13.20 -8.63 -5.67
C ALA A 13 13.40 -10.01 -6.31
N ARG A 14 14.13 -10.89 -5.61
CA ARG A 14 14.31 -12.28 -6.01
C ARG A 14 13.18 -13.16 -5.46
N THR A 15 12.99 -14.33 -6.05
CA THR A 15 12.03 -15.32 -5.56
C THR A 15 12.33 -15.69 -4.10
N GLY A 16 11.32 -15.60 -3.24
CA GLY A 16 11.43 -15.89 -1.80
C GLY A 16 11.75 -14.66 -0.93
N GLU A 17 12.17 -13.54 -1.52
CA GLU A 17 12.40 -12.30 -0.79
C GLU A 17 11.08 -11.60 -0.44
N ARG A 18 11.11 -10.81 0.65
CA ARG A 18 9.96 -10.00 1.07
C ARG A 18 10.13 -8.58 0.56
N VAL A 19 9.07 -8.05 -0.06
CA VAL A 19 8.99 -6.66 -0.53
C VAL A 19 8.06 -5.86 0.37
N LYS A 20 8.42 -4.59 0.61
CA LYS A 20 7.57 -3.64 1.34
C LYS A 20 7.28 -2.42 0.46
N LEU A 21 6.03 -2.30 0.03
CA LEU A 21 5.52 -1.11 -0.63
C LEU A 21 4.91 -0.17 0.41
N VAL A 22 5.21 1.13 0.31
CA VAL A 22 4.78 2.13 1.30
C VAL A 22 4.04 3.25 0.61
N CYS A 23 2.80 3.49 1.05
CA CYS A 23 1.99 4.62 0.66
C CYS A 23 1.81 5.54 1.87
N ARG A 24 2.19 6.81 1.75
CA ARG A 24 1.96 7.84 2.76
C ARG A 24 0.81 8.72 2.32
N THR A 25 -0.11 8.99 3.22
CA THR A 25 -1.26 9.86 2.95
C THR A 25 -1.33 11.00 3.95
N ARG A 26 -1.91 12.12 3.54
CA ARG A 26 -2.27 13.23 4.44
C ARG A 26 -3.70 13.65 4.17
N GLY A 27 -4.43 13.92 5.26
CA GLY A 27 -5.81 14.35 5.25
C GLY A 27 -6.35 14.36 6.67
N SER A 28 -7.33 15.21 6.95
CA SER A 28 -8.09 15.20 8.20
C SER A 28 -9.58 15.07 7.86
N PRO A 29 -10.27 13.99 8.30
CA PRO A 29 -9.73 12.80 8.97
C PRO A 29 -8.75 11.99 8.09
N PRO A 30 -7.93 11.09 8.67
CA PRO A 30 -7.02 10.24 7.90
C PRO A 30 -7.77 9.47 6.80
N PRO A 31 -7.30 9.50 5.55
CA PRO A 31 -8.00 8.84 4.46
C PRO A 31 -7.88 7.32 4.55
N ARG A 32 -8.88 6.63 3.99
CA ARG A 32 -8.83 5.17 3.79
C ARG A 32 -8.00 4.86 2.55
N VAL A 33 -7.13 3.86 2.64
CA VAL A 33 -6.24 3.43 1.55
C VAL A 33 -6.60 2.00 1.16
N HIS A 34 -6.71 1.74 -0.13
CA HIS A 34 -6.90 0.40 -0.68
C HIS A 34 -5.74 0.08 -1.62
N TRP A 35 -5.18 -1.11 -1.50
CA TRP A 35 -4.13 -1.59 -2.39
C TRP A 35 -4.76 -2.44 -3.48
N LEU A 36 -4.29 -2.29 -4.73
CA LEU A 36 -4.75 -3.06 -5.87
C LEU A 36 -3.58 -3.78 -6.52
N LYS A 37 -3.87 -4.95 -7.09
CA LYS A 37 -2.99 -5.64 -8.03
C LYS A 37 -3.80 -5.91 -9.29
N ASP A 38 -3.31 -5.43 -10.43
CA ASP A 38 -3.94 -5.63 -11.74
C ASP A 38 -5.42 -5.18 -11.73
N GLY A 39 -5.71 -4.04 -11.10
CA GLY A 39 -7.07 -3.49 -10.97
C GLY A 39 -7.96 -4.16 -9.90
N HIS A 40 -7.49 -5.19 -9.20
CA HIS A 40 -8.27 -5.91 -8.20
C HIS A 40 -7.83 -5.59 -6.78
N ALA A 41 -8.78 -5.41 -5.86
CA ALA A 41 -8.51 -5.11 -4.46
C ALA A 41 -7.75 -6.25 -3.77
N LEU A 42 -6.69 -5.89 -3.04
CA LEU A 42 -5.92 -6.83 -2.25
C LEU A 42 -6.50 -6.96 -0.85
N ASN A 43 -6.84 -8.20 -0.48
CA ASN A 43 -7.16 -8.59 0.88
C ASN A 43 -5.98 -9.31 1.53
N THR A 44 -5.88 -9.24 2.85
CA THR A 44 -4.89 -9.97 3.62
C THR A 44 -5.01 -11.47 3.37
N ARG A 45 -3.87 -12.13 3.10
CA ARG A 45 -3.80 -13.57 2.82
C ARG A 45 -2.41 -14.09 3.15
N ARG A 46 -2.19 -15.42 3.09
CA ARG A 46 -0.87 -16.01 3.33
C ARG A 46 0.16 -15.35 2.40
N GLY A 47 1.22 -14.79 2.99
CA GLY A 47 2.29 -14.09 2.27
C GLY A 47 2.02 -12.61 1.93
N LEU A 48 0.85 -12.06 2.25
CA LEU A 48 0.53 -10.64 2.02
C LEU A 48 -0.06 -9.99 3.28
N VAL A 49 0.64 -9.00 3.81
CA VAL A 49 0.21 -8.22 4.97
C VAL A 49 0.01 -6.76 4.58
N ILE A 50 -1.18 -6.24 4.80
CA ILE A 50 -1.51 -4.82 4.62
C ILE A 50 -1.57 -4.18 6.01
N GLN A 51 -0.72 -3.18 6.24
CA GLN A 51 -0.64 -2.47 7.52
C GLN A 51 -1.01 -1.00 7.35
N HIS A 52 -1.99 -0.54 8.13
CA HIS A 52 -2.31 0.87 8.28
C HIS A 52 -1.55 1.42 9.48
N LYS A 53 -0.37 1.97 9.23
CA LYS A 53 0.38 2.69 10.27
C LYS A 53 -0.17 4.11 10.36
N ARG A 54 -0.54 4.52 11.58
CA ARG A 54 -0.98 5.89 11.89
C ARG A 54 0.20 6.84 11.87
#